data_AF-G9KW39-F1
#
_entry.id   AF-G9KW39-F1
#
_cell.length_a   1.000
_cell.length_b   1.000
_cell.length_c   1.000
_cell.angle_alpha   90.00
_cell.angle_beta   90.00
_cell.angle_gamma   90.00
#
_symmetry.space_group_name_H-M   'P 1'
#
loop_
_entity.id
_entity.type
_entity.pdbx_description
1 polymer ?
#
loop_
_entity_poly.entity_id
_entity_poly.type
_entity_poly.pdbx_seq_one_letter_code
_entity_poly.pdbx_strand_id
1 'polypeptide(L)'
;SEEKAIEVHRKENLEVYHTFFWPLEWTVAGRDNNTCYAKIICNKFDNDRVIGFHVLGPNAGEITQGFAAAMKCGLTKQQLDDTIGIHPTCGEVFTTLEITKSSGLDITQKG
;
A
#
# COMPACT_ATOMS: atom_id res chain seq x y z
N SER A 1 9.91 -7.27 4.35
CA SER A 1 10.20 -5.83 4.28
C SER A 1 10.81 -5.49 2.93
N GLU A 2 11.03 -4.21 2.64
CA GLU A 2 11.55 -3.75 1.35
C GLU A 2 13.03 -4.08 1.17
N GLU A 3 13.81 -3.90 2.23
CA GLU A 3 15.25 -4.20 2.26
C GLU A 3 15.48 -5.69 2.03
N LYS A 4 14.63 -6.54 2.65
CA LYS A 4 14.70 -7.99 2.44
C LYS A 4 14.29 -8.40 1.03
N ALA A 5 13.26 -7.75 0.47
CA ALA A 5 12.85 -8.01 -0.90
C ALA A 5 13.98 -7.65 -1.88
N ILE A 6 14.67 -6.52 -1.67
CA ILE A 6 15.83 -6.10 -2.47
C ILE A 6 16.97 -7.12 -2.37
N GLU A 7 17.26 -7.63 -1.16
CA GLU A 7 18.31 -8.64 -0.95
C GLU A 7 18.03 -9.94 -1.74
N VAL A 8 16.77 -10.39 -1.75
CA VAL A 8 16.38 -11.68 -2.35
C VAL A 8 16.13 -11.57 -3.85
N HIS A 9 15.46 -10.49 -4.29
CA HIS A 9 14.97 -10.35 -5.66
C HIS A 9 15.74 -9.35 -6.50
N ARG A 10 16.66 -8.57 -5.91
CA ARG A 10 17.34 -7.40 -6.51
C ARG A 10 16.41 -6.22 -6.74
N LYS A 11 16.93 -5.01 -6.58
CA LYS A 11 16.15 -3.76 -6.60
C LYS A 11 15.46 -3.53 -7.95
N GLU A 12 16.14 -3.82 -9.04
CA GLU A 12 15.68 -3.64 -10.42
C GLU A 12 14.45 -4.49 -10.76
N ASN A 13 14.21 -5.57 -10.01
CA ASN A 13 13.12 -6.52 -10.22
C ASN A 13 11.86 -6.17 -9.43
N LEU A 14 11.93 -5.14 -8.59
CA LEU A 14 10.84 -4.74 -7.72
C LEU A 14 10.20 -3.45 -8.21
N GLU A 15 8.92 -3.30 -7.88
CA GLU A 15 8.23 -2.02 -7.88
C GLU A 15 7.60 -1.81 -6.51
N VAL A 16 7.69 -0.59 -5.98
CA VAL A 16 7.15 -0.27 -4.65
C VAL A 16 6.15 0.85 -4.81
N TYR A 17 4.86 0.51 -4.67
CA TYR A 17 3.78 1.49 -4.68
C TYR A 17 3.51 1.97 -3.27
N HIS A 18 3.31 3.27 -3.10
CA HIS A 18 3.13 3.86 -1.78
C HIS A 18 2.37 5.17 -1.81
N THR A 19 1.78 5.52 -0.66
CA THR A 19 1.13 6.81 -0.48
C THR A 19 0.97 7.16 1.00
N PHE A 20 0.85 8.46 1.29
CA PHE A 20 0.27 8.88 2.56
C PHE A 20 -1.27 8.89 2.46
N PHE A 21 -1.93 8.75 3.61
CA PHE A 21 -3.38 8.92 3.72
C PHE A 21 -3.76 9.64 5.02
N TRP A 22 -4.96 10.20 5.05
CA TRP A 22 -5.51 10.86 6.23
C TRP A 22 -6.84 10.20 6.60
N PRO A 23 -6.93 9.48 7.73
CA PRO A 23 -8.18 8.91 8.20
C PRO A 23 -9.27 9.98 8.29
N LEU A 24 -10.47 9.72 7.77
CA LEU A 24 -11.55 10.71 7.78
C LEU A 24 -11.87 11.16 9.21
N GLU A 25 -11.79 10.24 10.18
CA GLU A 25 -12.02 10.51 11.60
C GLU A 25 -11.03 11.52 12.20
N TRP A 26 -9.86 11.69 11.58
CA TRP A 26 -8.80 12.59 12.06
C TRP A 26 -9.00 14.03 11.63
N THR A 27 -9.77 14.26 10.56
CA THR A 27 -10.06 15.60 10.02
C THR A 27 -10.77 16.48 11.05
N VAL A 28 -11.87 15.99 11.63
CA VAL A 28 -12.66 16.70 12.64
C VAL A 28 -11.90 16.80 13.97
N ALA A 29 -11.10 15.79 14.31
CA ALA A 29 -10.29 15.77 15.52
C ALA A 29 -9.04 16.69 15.45
N GLY A 30 -8.77 17.31 14.28
CA GLY A 30 -7.62 18.20 14.08
C GLY A 30 -6.26 17.49 14.22
N ARG A 31 -6.19 16.19 13.89
CA ARG A 31 -4.93 15.43 13.93
C ARG A 31 -4.16 15.60 12.62
N ASP A 32 -2.84 15.48 12.72
CA ASP A 32 -1.92 15.72 11.62
C ASP A 32 -2.21 14.86 10.37
N ASN A 33 -2.29 15.53 9.22
CA ASN A 33 -2.28 14.91 7.90
C ASN A 33 -0.86 14.37 7.57
N ASN A 34 -0.74 13.48 6.59
CA ASN A 34 0.51 12.94 6.05
C ASN A 34 1.37 12.17 7.06
N THR A 35 0.72 11.56 8.05
CA THR A 35 1.36 10.73 9.09
C THR A 35 1.05 9.24 8.92
N CYS A 36 -0.12 8.88 8.36
CA CYS A 36 -0.44 7.50 8.01
C CYS A 36 0.10 7.16 6.62
N TYR A 37 0.69 5.97 6.48
CA TYR A 37 1.43 5.57 5.29
C TYR A 37 1.07 4.14 4.87
N ALA A 38 0.90 3.92 3.57
CA ALA A 38 0.65 2.62 2.98
C ALA A 38 1.73 2.30 1.95
N LYS A 39 2.20 1.04 1.92
CA LYS A 39 3.02 0.53 0.81
C LYS A 39 2.78 -0.94 0.50
N ILE A 40 2.92 -1.26 -0.78
CA ILE A 40 3.04 -2.63 -1.27
C ILE A 40 4.35 -2.79 -2.04
N ILE A 41 4.88 -4.01 -2.04
CA ILE A 41 6.09 -4.37 -2.76
C ILE A 41 5.71 -5.45 -3.76
N CYS A 42 5.93 -5.17 -5.04
CA CYS A 42 5.58 -6.04 -6.16
C CYS A 42 6.84 -6.61 -6.81
N ASN A 43 6.78 -7.88 -7.21
CA ASN A 43 7.82 -8.52 -8.01
C ASN A 43 7.42 -8.49 -9.50
N LYS A 44 8.13 -7.69 -10.31
CA LYS A 44 7.83 -7.48 -11.73
C LYS A 44 7.97 -8.74 -12.59
N PHE A 45 8.81 -9.69 -12.18
CA PHE A 45 9.04 -10.94 -12.92
C PHE A 45 7.99 -12.02 -12.62
N ASP A 46 7.04 -11.70 -11.75
CA ASP A 46 6.07 -12.64 -11.21
C ASP A 46 4.68 -12.00 -11.27
N ASN A 47 4.36 -11.44 -12.45
CA ASN A 47 3.09 -10.79 -12.74
C ASN A 47 2.70 -9.71 -11.70
N ASP A 48 3.68 -8.91 -11.27
CA ASP A 48 3.54 -7.91 -10.20
C ASP A 48 2.92 -8.48 -8.91
N ARG A 49 3.28 -9.73 -8.57
CA ARG A 49 2.83 -10.37 -7.33
C ARG A 49 3.22 -9.51 -6.13
N VAL A 50 2.25 -9.30 -5.25
CA VAL A 50 2.45 -8.58 -3.99
C VAL A 50 3.21 -9.49 -3.04
N ILE A 51 4.50 -9.20 -2.82
CA ILE A 51 5.40 -9.94 -1.94
C ILE A 51 5.64 -9.23 -0.60
N GLY A 52 5.11 -8.01 -0.45
CA GLY A 52 5.12 -7.30 0.82
C GLY A 52 3.98 -6.30 0.91
N PHE A 53 3.42 -6.19 2.12
CA PHE A 53 2.32 -5.30 2.46
C PHE A 53 2.66 -4.61 3.78
N HIS A 54 2.55 -3.28 3.85
CA HIS A 54 2.79 -2.53 5.08
C HIS A 54 1.82 -1.37 5.18
N VAL A 55 1.25 -1.20 6.38
CA VAL A 55 0.39 -0.07 6.71
C VAL A 55 0.84 0.51 8.05
N LEU A 56 0.90 1.83 8.12
CA LEU A 56 1.05 2.63 9.32
C LEU A 56 -0.21 3.49 9.44
N GLY A 57 -1.05 3.22 10.43
CA GLY A 57 -2.30 3.95 10.63
C GLY A 57 -3.21 3.25 11.64
N PRO A 58 -4.42 3.80 11.89
CA PRO A 58 -5.39 3.19 12.79
C PRO A 58 -5.86 1.84 12.26
N ASN A 59 -6.22 0.93 13.17
CA ASN A 59 -6.77 -0.40 12.86
C ASN A 59 -5.89 -1.24 11.90
N ALA A 60 -4.56 -1.04 11.93
CA ALA A 60 -3.60 -1.71 11.06
C ALA A 60 -3.72 -3.25 11.08
N GLY A 61 -4.03 -3.83 12.25
CA GLY A 61 -4.28 -5.27 12.38
C GLY A 61 -5.46 -5.75 11.54
N GLU A 62 -6.60 -5.06 11.63
CA GLU A 62 -7.83 -5.38 10.90
C GLU A 62 -7.65 -5.23 9.39
N ILE A 63 -6.99 -4.14 8.96
CA ILE A 63 -6.66 -3.93 7.54
C ILE A 63 -5.78 -5.08 7.04
N THR A 64 -4.69 -5.37 7.75
CA THR A 64 -3.68 -6.35 7.31
C THR A 64 -4.23 -7.77 7.25
N GLN A 65 -5.18 -8.14 8.12
CA GLN A 65 -5.71 -9.49 8.21
C GLN A 65 -6.32 -9.97 6.88
N GLY A 66 -7.13 -9.14 6.22
CA GLY A 66 -7.73 -9.46 4.93
C GLY A 66 -6.69 -9.59 3.81
N PHE A 67 -5.74 -8.66 3.74
CA PHE A 67 -4.66 -8.70 2.74
C PHE A 67 -3.72 -9.89 2.93
N ALA A 68 -3.50 -10.34 4.17
CA ALA A 68 -2.71 -11.56 4.43
C ALA A 68 -3.35 -12.80 3.77
N ALA A 69 -4.68 -12.92 3.80
CA ALA A 69 -5.39 -13.98 3.09
C ALA A 69 -5.27 -13.83 1.57
N ALA A 70 -5.43 -12.61 1.03
CA ALA A 70 -5.26 -12.35 -0.39
C ALA A 70 -3.84 -12.70 -0.89
N MET A 71 -2.80 -12.32 -0.12
CA MET A 71 -1.41 -12.67 -0.44
C MET A 71 -1.18 -14.19 -0.43
N LYS A 72 -1.83 -14.95 0.45
CA LYS A 72 -1.80 -16.42 0.42
C LYS A 72 -2.42 -17.00 -0.85
N CYS A 73 -3.39 -16.31 -1.45
CA CYS A 73 -3.99 -16.66 -2.74
C CYS A 73 -3.20 -16.14 -3.95
N GLY A 74 -2.03 -15.53 -3.75
CA GLY A 74 -1.18 -15.05 -4.84
C GLY A 74 -1.58 -13.68 -5.40
N LEU A 75 -2.14 -12.80 -4.57
CA LEU A 75 -2.51 -11.42 -4.95
C LEU A 75 -1.46 -10.73 -5.83
N THR A 76 -1.90 -10.21 -6.98
CA THR A 76 -1.10 -9.35 -7.88
C THR A 76 -1.53 -7.89 -7.79
N LYS A 77 -0.68 -6.97 -8.27
CA LYS A 77 -1.04 -5.55 -8.39
C LYS A 77 -2.31 -5.33 -9.20
N GLN A 78 -2.45 -6.01 -10.35
CA GLN A 78 -3.64 -5.89 -11.19
C GLN A 78 -4.91 -6.30 -10.44
N GLN A 79 -4.90 -7.44 -9.73
CA GLN A 79 -6.06 -7.88 -8.95
C GLN A 79 -6.41 -6.90 -7.82
N LEU A 80 -5.40 -6.28 -7.22
CA LEU A 80 -5.59 -5.26 -6.21
C LEU A 80 -6.25 -4.00 -6.79
N ASP A 81 -5.84 -3.58 -7.99
CA ASP A 81 -6.42 -2.42 -8.70
C ASP A 81 -7.83 -2.69 -9.21
N ASP A 82 -8.12 -3.93 -9.61
CA ASP A 82 -9.46 -4.35 -10.02
C ASP A 82 -10.43 -4.44 -8.83
N THR A 83 -9.93 -4.42 -7.59
CA THR A 83 -10.75 -4.46 -6.37
C THR A 83 -11.32 -3.09 -6.07
N ILE A 84 -12.64 -2.99 -5.89
CA ILE A 84 -13.29 -1.72 -5.52
C ILE A 84 -13.12 -1.47 -4.02
N GLY A 85 -12.59 -0.28 -3.68
CA GLY A 85 -12.45 0.18 -2.31
C GLY A 85 -13.79 0.44 -1.61
N ILE A 86 -13.80 0.32 -0.28
CA ILE A 86 -14.96 0.64 0.57
C ILE A 86 -14.76 2.05 1.11
N HIS A 87 -15.68 2.98 0.81
CA HIS A 87 -15.55 4.38 1.19
C HIS A 87 -16.54 4.80 2.30
N PRO A 88 -16.14 5.61 3.30
CA PRO A 88 -14.77 6.02 3.62
C PRO A 88 -14.08 5.01 4.56
N THR A 89 -12.94 4.43 4.15
CA THR A 89 -12.15 3.56 5.03
C THR A 89 -10.65 3.73 4.83
N CYS A 90 -9.86 3.55 5.88
CA CYS A 90 -8.39 3.55 5.75
C CYS A 90 -7.88 2.43 4.83
N GLY A 91 -8.62 1.33 4.69
CA GLY A 91 -8.22 0.20 3.84
C GLY A 91 -8.35 0.49 2.34
N GLU A 92 -9.22 1.41 1.93
CA GLU A 92 -9.48 1.71 0.51
C GLU A 92 -8.24 2.24 -0.22
N VAL A 93 -7.31 2.88 0.50
CA VAL A 93 -6.08 3.44 -0.09
C VAL A 93 -5.27 2.39 -0.86
N PHE A 94 -5.36 1.12 -0.47
CA PHE A 94 -4.64 0.03 -1.13
C PHE A 94 -5.17 -0.30 -2.52
N THR A 95 -6.43 0.05 -2.84
CA THR A 95 -7.03 -0.24 -4.15
C THR A 95 -6.75 0.82 -5.20
N THR A 96 -6.05 1.90 -4.85
CA THR A 96 -5.75 3.04 -5.75
C THR A 96 -4.29 3.48 -5.67
N LEU A 97 -3.37 2.54 -5.40
CA LEU A 97 -1.94 2.84 -5.29
C LEU A 97 -1.30 3.00 -6.68
N GLU A 98 -1.04 4.24 -7.10
CA GLU A 98 -0.45 4.52 -8.43
C GLU A 98 1.02 4.96 -8.35
N ILE A 99 1.39 5.76 -7.35
CA ILE A 99 2.72 6.35 -7.25
C ILE A 99 3.73 5.30 -6.78
N THR A 100 4.82 5.18 -7.53
CA THR A 100 5.94 4.30 -7.19
C THR A 100 7.11 5.07 -6.60
N LYS A 101 7.87 4.43 -5.71
CA LYS A 101 9.14 5.00 -5.22
C LYS A 101 10.14 5.27 -6.35
N SER A 102 10.14 4.44 -7.39
CA SER A 102 11.05 4.60 -8.53
C SER A 102 10.74 5.84 -9.37
N SER A 103 9.48 6.30 -9.38
CA SER A 103 9.06 7.52 -10.08
C SER A 103 9.56 8.81 -9.41
N GLY A 104 9.83 8.77 -8.10
CA GLY A 104 10.24 9.95 -7.32
C GLY A 104 9.14 11.03 -7.17
N LEU A 105 7.89 10.73 -7.52
CA LEU A 105 6.77 11.65 -7.37
C LEU A 105 6.40 11.88 -5.89
N ASP A 106 5.83 13.05 -5.61
CA ASP A 106 5.35 13.42 -4.28
C ASP A 106 4.06 12.65 -3.94
N ILE A 107 4.02 12.06 -2.76
CA ILE A 107 2.92 11.24 -2.25
C ILE A 107 2.12 11.93 -1.13
N THR A 108 2.43 13.20 -0.82
CA THR A 108 1.69 13.94 0.20
C THR A 108 0.27 14.25 -0.26
N GLN A 109 -0.69 13.97 0.61
CA GLN A 109 -2.08 14.34 0.41
C GLN A 109 -2.23 15.84 0.65
N LYS A 110 -2.76 16.54 -0.36
CA LYS A 110 -3.09 17.96 -0.28
C LYS A 110 -4.58 18.08 0.03
N GLY A 111 -4.90 18.25 1.30
CA GLY A 111 -6.28 18.33 1.82
C GLY A 111 -6.29 18.59 3.31
#